data_AF-A0A847VWR2-F1
#
_entry.id   AF-A0A847VWR2-F1
#
_cell.length_a   1.000
_cell.length_b   1.000
_cell.length_c   1.000
_cell.angle_alpha   90.00
_cell.angle_beta   90.00
_cell.angle_gamma   90.00
#
_symmetry.space_group_name_H-M   'P 1'
#
loop_
_entity.id
_entity.type
_entity.pdbx_description
1 polymer ?
#
loop_
_entity_poly.entity_id
_entity_poly.type
_entity_poly.pdbx_seq_one_letter_code
_entity_poly.pdbx_strand_id
1 'polypeptide(L)'
;MFKLFRFIFKLLLLAILALIIILIFNPWNLRVKLINKALQYYFNTNQISTEIISTEDNSTNTENNTSISDNQENINKNILLSEEQKKTLESWGMDTTLLPTEITSEMQDCLVEKIGRERIEAIISGNKPGVWELLKAKSCL
;
A
#
# COMPACT_ATOMS: atom_id res chain seq x y z
N MET A 1 -35.43 26.75 25.19
CA MET A 1 -35.08 25.84 24.08
C MET A 1 -34.19 26.48 23.00
N PHE A 2 -34.50 27.65 22.42
CA PHE A 2 -33.72 28.23 21.30
C PHE A 2 -32.23 28.51 21.59
N LYS A 3 -31.87 28.86 22.84
CA LYS A 3 -30.46 29.10 23.23
C LYS A 3 -29.64 27.81 23.24
N LEU A 4 -30.25 26.70 23.65
CA LEU A 4 -29.61 25.37 23.62
C LEU A 4 -29.43 24.89 22.19
N PHE A 5 -30.43 25.10 21.32
CA PHE A 5 -30.32 24.78 19.90
C PHE A 5 -29.20 25.56 19.21
N ARG A 6 -29.08 26.86 19.48
CA ARG A 6 -27.96 27.69 18.95
C ARG A 6 -26.61 27.22 19.45
N PHE A 7 -26.51 26.71 20.67
CA PHE A 7 -25.27 26.15 21.21
C PHE A 7 -24.90 24.82 20.52
N ILE A 8 -25.86 23.90 20.40
CA ILE A 8 -25.68 22.62 19.71
C ILE A 8 -25.30 22.84 18.24
N PHE A 9 -25.95 23.77 17.55
CA PHE A 9 -25.64 24.09 16.16
C PHE A 9 -24.20 24.61 15.97
N LYS A 10 -23.74 25.50 16.87
CA LYS A 10 -22.34 25.97 16.85
C LYS A 10 -21.36 24.83 17.13
N LEU A 11 -21.68 23.93 18.06
CA LEU A 11 -20.85 22.79 18.39
C LEU A 11 -20.78 21.77 17.24
N LEU A 12 -21.90 21.52 16.58
CA LEU A 12 -21.97 20.70 15.35
C LEU A 12 -21.14 21.32 14.23
N LEU A 13 -21.27 22.62 13.99
CA LEU A 13 -20.52 23.33 12.95
C LEU A 13 -19.01 23.28 13.23
N LEU A 14 -18.59 23.45 14.49
CA LEU A 14 -17.20 23.30 14.90
C LEU A 14 -16.69 21.87 14.65
N ALA A 15 -17.49 20.85 14.97
CA ALA A 15 -17.13 19.44 14.75
C ALA A 15 -16.98 19.11 13.26
N ILE A 16 -17.87 19.63 12.40
CA ILE A 16 -17.77 19.48 10.94
C ILE A 16 -16.51 20.16 10.42
N LEU A 17 -16.21 21.38 10.90
CA LEU A 17 -15.00 22.10 10.49
C LEU A 17 -13.73 21.35 10.90
N ALA A 18 -13.71 20.78 12.11
CA ALA A 18 -12.63 19.93 12.58
C ALA A 18 -12.49 18.65 11.72
N LEU A 19 -13.60 18.01 11.34
CA LEU A 19 -13.59 16.86 10.43
C LEU A 19 -13.00 17.22 9.07
N ILE A 20 -13.38 18.37 8.49
CA ILE A 20 -12.84 18.85 7.22
C ILE A 20 -11.33 19.08 7.32
N ILE A 21 -10.87 19.72 8.40
CA ILE A 21 -9.43 19.93 8.66
C ILE A 21 -8.70 18.59 8.78
N ILE A 22 -9.28 17.62 9.47
CA ILE A 22 -8.70 16.27 9.60
C ILE A 22 -8.57 15.58 8.24
N LEU A 23 -9.56 15.78 7.36
CA LEU A 23 -9.60 15.15 6.04
C LEU A 23 -8.58 15.74 5.06
N ILE A 24 -8.38 17.05 5.12
CA ILE A 24 -7.47 17.81 4.23
C ILE A 24 -6.03 17.74 4.72
N PHE A 25 -5.78 18.15 5.97
CA PHE A 25 -4.43 18.29 6.50
C PHE A 25 -3.89 17.01 7.12
N ASN A 26 -4.75 16.01 7.37
CA ASN A 26 -4.38 14.75 8.01
C ASN A 26 -3.48 14.94 9.25
N PRO A 27 -3.86 15.83 10.19
CA PRO A 27 -3.08 16.07 11.40
C PRO A 27 -2.89 14.75 12.14
N TRP A 28 -1.67 14.49 12.63
CA TRP A 28 -1.30 13.23 13.30
C TRP A 28 -1.61 11.95 12.51
N ASN A 29 -1.68 12.04 11.18
CA ASN A 29 -1.92 10.89 10.31
C ASN A 29 -3.24 10.12 10.64
N LEU A 30 -4.23 10.79 11.26
CA LEU A 30 -5.47 10.15 11.71
C LEU A 30 -6.27 9.57 10.54
N ARG A 31 -6.27 10.22 9.37
CA ARG A 31 -6.94 9.70 8.16
C ARG A 31 -6.40 8.32 7.81
N VAL A 32 -5.07 8.16 7.82
CA VAL A 32 -4.41 6.88 7.51
C VAL A 32 -4.73 5.83 8.57
N LYS A 33 -4.75 6.21 9.86
CA LYS A 33 -5.08 5.28 10.96
C LYS A 33 -6.53 4.79 10.91
N LEU A 34 -7.48 5.65 10.56
CA LEU A 34 -8.89 5.29 10.38
C LEU A 34 -9.07 4.39 9.15
N ILE A 35 -8.43 4.73 8.03
CA ILE A 35 -8.48 3.94 6.81
C ILE A 35 -7.86 2.56 7.04
N ASN A 36 -6.69 2.43 7.69
CA ASN A 36 -6.07 1.14 7.98
C ASN A 36 -6.97 0.20 8.78
N LYS A 37 -7.70 0.73 9.78
CA LYS A 37 -8.66 -0.06 10.56
C LYS A 37 -9.84 -0.54 9.72
N ALA A 38 -10.40 0.33 8.89
CA ALA A 38 -11.43 -0.06 7.94
C ALA A 38 -10.89 -1.09 6.92
N LEU A 39 -9.65 -0.93 6.47
CA LEU A 39 -9.01 -1.81 5.50
C LEU A 39 -8.78 -3.21 6.03
N GLN A 40 -8.25 -3.35 7.23
CA GLN A 40 -8.15 -4.66 7.89
C GLN A 40 -9.50 -5.34 7.96
N TYR A 41 -10.55 -4.60 8.30
CA TYR A 41 -11.90 -5.13 8.30
C TYR A 41 -12.34 -5.59 6.89
N TYR A 42 -12.18 -4.76 5.85
CA TYR A 42 -12.57 -5.12 4.49
C TYR A 42 -11.77 -6.30 3.90
N PHE A 43 -10.44 -6.32 4.04
CA PHE A 43 -9.63 -7.41 3.50
C PHE A 43 -9.80 -8.72 4.26
N ASN A 44 -9.91 -8.68 5.59
CA ASN A 44 -10.17 -9.88 6.40
C ASN A 44 -11.54 -10.50 6.07
N THR A 45 -12.52 -9.70 5.64
CA THR A 45 -13.84 -10.20 5.26
C THR A 45 -13.89 -10.77 3.84
N ASN A 46 -12.98 -10.33 2.95
CA ASN A 46 -12.97 -10.72 1.53
C ASN A 46 -11.94 -11.82 1.18
N GLN A 47 -11.12 -12.30 2.12
CA GLN A 47 -10.15 -13.38 1.87
C GLN A 47 -10.74 -14.81 1.91
N ILE A 48 -12.06 -14.98 2.06
CA ILE A 48 -12.71 -16.30 1.94
C ILE A 48 -13.12 -16.55 0.49
N SER A 49 -12.16 -16.81 -0.39
CA SER A 49 -12.30 -17.63 -1.61
C SER A 49 -11.08 -17.48 -2.53
N THR A 50 -9.98 -18.13 -2.16
CA THR A 50 -9.08 -18.67 -3.17
C THR A 50 -8.68 -20.05 -2.66
N GLU A 51 -9.41 -21.06 -3.12
CA GLU A 51 -9.02 -22.45 -2.96
C GLU A 51 -7.59 -22.60 -3.47
N ILE A 52 -6.68 -22.95 -2.57
CA ILE A 52 -5.35 -23.42 -2.91
C ILE A 52 -5.57 -24.77 -3.61
N ILE A 53 -5.54 -24.77 -4.93
CA ILE A 53 -5.17 -25.98 -5.68
C ILE A 53 -3.66 -26.08 -5.52
N SER A 54 -3.26 -26.80 -4.48
CA SER A 54 -1.92 -27.35 -4.35
C SER A 54 -1.71 -28.35 -5.48
N THR A 55 -0.71 -28.11 -6.32
CA THR A 55 -0.05 -29.20 -7.04
C THR A 55 1.45 -29.02 -6.87
N GLU A 56 2.03 -30.05 -6.28
CA GLU A 56 3.42 -30.24 -5.89
C GLU A 56 4.27 -30.73 -7.08
N ASP A 57 5.59 -30.63 -6.90
CA ASP A 57 6.70 -31.23 -7.66
C ASP A 57 7.11 -30.59 -9.00
N ASN A 58 8.40 -30.33 -9.30
CA ASN A 58 9.58 -31.07 -8.88
C ASN A 58 10.89 -30.24 -8.96
N SER A 59 11.82 -30.59 -8.09
CA SER A 59 13.22 -30.15 -8.02
C SER A 59 14.04 -30.60 -9.24
N THR A 60 15.03 -29.81 -9.69
CA THR A 60 16.35 -30.33 -10.10
C THR A 60 17.41 -29.23 -10.19
N ASN A 61 18.52 -29.49 -9.49
CA ASN A 61 19.76 -28.74 -9.49
C ASN A 61 20.42 -28.72 -10.88
N THR A 62 21.15 -27.64 -11.20
CA THR A 62 22.44 -27.73 -11.89
C THR A 62 23.29 -26.52 -11.50
N GLU A 63 24.33 -26.81 -10.70
CA GLU A 63 25.48 -25.97 -10.47
C GLU A 63 26.27 -25.79 -11.78
N ASN A 64 26.78 -24.59 -12.03
CA ASN A 64 28.05 -24.42 -12.74
C ASN A 64 28.73 -23.15 -12.21
N ASN A 65 29.84 -23.37 -11.54
CA ASN A 65 30.66 -22.39 -10.85
C ASN A 65 31.54 -21.62 -11.86
N THR A 66 31.58 -20.30 -11.75
CA THR A 66 32.78 -19.52 -12.08
C THR A 66 32.89 -18.36 -11.09
N SER A 67 33.83 -18.51 -10.16
CA SER A 67 34.16 -17.55 -9.12
C SER A 67 35.04 -16.42 -9.65
N ILE A 68 34.67 -15.15 -9.38
CA ILE A 68 35.61 -14.08 -8.97
C ILE A 68 34.90 -13.12 -7.98
N SER A 69 35.36 -13.17 -6.72
CA SER A 69 35.37 -12.18 -5.61
C SER A 69 34.10 -11.47 -5.10
N ASP A 70 33.69 -11.91 -3.90
CA ASP A 70 33.39 -11.13 -2.67
C ASP A 70 32.49 -9.89 -2.73
N ASN A 71 31.18 -10.11 -2.55
CA ASN A 71 30.53 -9.92 -1.24
C ASN A 71 29.09 -10.46 -1.30
N GLN A 72 28.88 -11.60 -0.65
CA GLN A 72 27.56 -12.18 -0.42
C GLN A 72 26.75 -11.33 0.56
N GLU A 73 25.70 -10.69 0.06
CA GLU A 73 24.43 -10.66 0.78
C GLU A 73 23.29 -10.71 -0.25
N ASN A 74 22.80 -11.92 -0.51
CA ASN A 74 21.46 -12.24 -1.03
C ASN A 74 20.65 -11.04 -1.58
N ILE A 75 21.03 -10.56 -2.78
CA ILE A 75 20.24 -9.57 -3.53
C ILE A 75 19.23 -10.36 -4.38
N ASN A 76 18.34 -11.08 -3.71
CA ASN A 76 17.00 -11.30 -4.25
C ASN A 76 15.99 -10.55 -3.36
N LYS A 77 16.37 -9.32 -2.98
CA LYS A 77 15.48 -8.35 -2.38
C LYS A 77 14.83 -7.61 -3.54
N ASN A 78 13.52 -7.67 -3.60
CA ASN A 78 12.65 -6.72 -4.28
C ASN A 78 13.14 -5.28 -3.97
N ILE A 79 14.00 -4.72 -4.83
CA ILE A 79 14.69 -3.42 -4.69
C ILE A 79 13.71 -2.25 -4.92
N LEU A 80 12.50 -2.55 -5.42
CA LEU A 80 11.50 -1.53 -5.77
C LEU A 80 10.83 -0.88 -4.57
N LEU A 81 10.85 -1.52 -3.40
CA LEU A 81 10.12 -1.04 -2.21
C LEU A 81 11.03 -1.01 -0.98
N SER A 82 10.96 0.09 -0.23
CA SER A 82 11.61 0.19 1.07
C SER A 82 10.98 -0.78 2.08
N GLU A 83 11.70 -1.15 3.14
CA GLU A 83 11.19 -2.05 4.18
C GLU A 83 9.93 -1.48 4.87
N GLU A 84 9.83 -0.16 4.98
CA GLU A 84 8.64 0.52 5.52
C GLU A 84 7.44 0.44 4.57
N GLN A 85 7.68 0.47 3.25
CA GLN A 85 6.65 0.27 2.24
C GLN A 85 6.18 -1.19 2.24
N LYS A 86 7.10 -2.16 2.32
CA LYS A 86 6.75 -3.59 2.44
C LYS A 86 5.89 -3.87 3.66
N LYS A 87 6.33 -3.42 4.84
CA LYS A 87 5.57 -3.56 6.09
C LYS A 87 4.19 -2.88 6.01
N THR A 88 4.09 -1.79 5.25
CA THR A 88 2.81 -1.12 5.01
C THR A 88 1.88 -1.99 4.17
N LEU A 89 2.38 -2.58 3.08
CA LEU A 89 1.62 -3.45 2.20
C LEU A 89 1.18 -4.72 2.94
N GLU A 90 2.07 -5.33 3.72
CA GLU A 90 1.78 -6.49 4.56
C GLU A 90 0.73 -6.17 5.62
N SER A 91 0.80 -4.98 6.25
CA SER A 91 -0.22 -4.53 7.21
C SER A 91 -1.61 -4.36 6.60
N TRP A 92 -1.70 -4.35 5.27
CA TRP A 92 -2.93 -4.29 4.48
C TRP A 92 -3.35 -5.64 3.91
N GLY A 93 -2.66 -6.73 4.26
CA GLY A 93 -2.97 -8.07 3.79
C GLY A 93 -2.48 -8.36 2.36
N MET A 94 -1.57 -7.55 1.83
CA MET A 94 -0.88 -7.80 0.57
C MET A 94 0.40 -8.59 0.82
N ASP A 95 0.61 -9.65 0.04
CA ASP A 95 1.83 -10.43 0.04
C ASP A 95 2.87 -9.75 -0.86
N THR A 96 3.98 -9.31 -0.27
CA THR A 96 5.06 -8.58 -0.97
C THR A 96 5.93 -9.51 -1.81
N THR A 97 5.79 -10.83 -1.66
CA THR A 97 6.48 -11.84 -2.47
C THR A 97 5.82 -12.03 -3.84
N LEU A 98 4.54 -11.69 -3.97
CA LEU A 98 3.80 -11.75 -5.24
C LEU A 98 4.03 -10.53 -6.13
N LEU A 99 4.73 -9.51 -5.63
CA LEU A 99 5.03 -8.32 -6.40
C LEU A 99 6.11 -8.61 -7.45
N PRO A 100 5.98 -8.07 -8.67
CA PRO A 100 7.00 -8.23 -9.69
C PRO A 100 8.33 -7.65 -9.19
N THR A 101 9.41 -8.36 -9.49
CA THR A 101 10.78 -7.96 -9.12
C THR A 101 11.30 -6.82 -10.00
N GLU A 102 10.66 -6.59 -11.15
CA GLU A 102 10.98 -5.55 -12.11
C GLU A 102 9.70 -4.84 -12.58
N ILE A 103 9.77 -3.52 -12.77
CA ILE A 103 8.66 -2.72 -13.32
C ILE A 103 8.92 -2.53 -14.82
N THR A 104 8.00 -3.01 -15.66
CA THR A 104 8.09 -2.76 -17.11
C THR A 104 7.69 -1.32 -17.43
N SER A 105 8.09 -0.81 -18.60
CA SER A 105 7.69 0.53 -19.05
C SER A 105 6.17 0.68 -19.13
N GLU A 106 5.46 -0.36 -19.59
CA GLU A 106 3.99 -0.37 -19.67
C GLU A 106 3.34 -0.28 -18.28
N MET A 107 3.92 -0.98 -17.30
CA MET A 107 3.48 -0.96 -15.91
C MET A 107 3.69 0.44 -15.31
N GLN A 108 4.83 1.07 -15.60
CA GLN A 108 5.12 2.44 -15.19
C GLN A 108 4.13 3.44 -15.81
N ASP A 109 3.83 3.31 -17.10
CA ASP A 109 2.88 4.18 -17.78
C ASP A 109 1.46 4.03 -17.22
N CYS A 110 1.01 2.79 -16.95
CA CYS A 110 -0.27 2.53 -16.30
C CYS A 110 -0.34 3.17 -14.90
N LEU A 111 0.73 3.02 -14.10
CA LEU A 111 0.80 3.61 -12.77
C LEU A 111 0.75 5.14 -12.84
N VAL A 112 1.47 5.75 -13.78
CA VAL A 112 1.44 7.21 -14.01
C VAL A 112 0.05 7.68 -14.44
N GLU A 113 -0.65 6.92 -15.29
CA GLU A 113 -2.03 7.23 -15.70
C GLU A 113 -3.01 7.19 -14.52
N LYS A 114 -2.96 6.14 -13.68
CA LYS A 114 -3.95 5.94 -12.61
C LYS A 114 -3.67 6.78 -11.35
N ILE A 115 -2.40 6.94 -11.00
CA ILE A 115 -1.95 7.55 -9.74
C ILE A 115 -1.43 8.97 -9.94
N GLY A 116 -0.87 9.27 -11.11
CA GLY A 116 -0.25 10.56 -11.43
C GLY A 116 1.27 10.54 -11.22
N ARG A 117 2.00 11.19 -12.13
CA ARG A 117 3.46 11.20 -12.19
C ARG A 117 4.12 11.68 -10.88
N GLU A 118 3.72 12.86 -10.40
CA GLU A 118 4.27 13.46 -9.17
C GLU A 118 4.14 12.50 -7.98
N ARG A 119 3.00 11.79 -7.90
CA ARG A 119 2.75 10.88 -6.79
C ARG A 119 3.55 9.59 -6.90
N ILE A 120 3.73 9.05 -8.11
CA ILE A 120 4.59 7.90 -8.36
C ILE A 120 6.05 8.21 -8.02
N GLU A 121 6.57 9.35 -8.45
CA GLU A 121 7.94 9.79 -8.12
C GLU A 121 8.13 9.93 -6.60
N ALA A 122 7.13 10.46 -5.90
CA ALA A 122 7.14 10.54 -4.45
C ALA A 122 7.18 9.15 -3.79
N ILE A 123 6.43 8.17 -4.31
CA ILE A 123 6.42 6.78 -3.82
C ILE A 123 7.75 6.09 -4.10
N ILE A 124 8.32 6.26 -5.30
CA ILE A 124 9.64 5.73 -5.67
C ILE A 124 10.72 6.31 -4.75
N SER A 125 10.58 7.58 -4.36
CA SER A 125 11.46 8.26 -3.40
C SER A 125 11.27 7.79 -1.94
N GLY A 126 10.41 6.80 -1.69
CA GLY A 126 10.20 6.20 -0.38
C GLY A 126 8.97 6.72 0.38
N ASN A 127 8.17 7.64 -0.19
CA ASN A 127 6.91 7.98 0.46
C ASN A 127 6.00 6.76 0.57
N LYS A 128 5.34 6.66 1.72
CA LYS A 128 4.36 5.61 1.95
C LYS A 128 3.21 5.74 0.93
N PRO A 129 2.90 4.68 0.16
CA PRO A 129 1.73 4.70 -0.71
C PRO A 129 0.46 4.80 0.14
N GLY A 130 -0.60 5.33 -0.46
CA GLY A 130 -1.94 5.36 0.09
C GLY A 130 -2.76 4.16 -0.37
N VAL A 131 -3.86 3.89 0.33
CA VAL A 131 -4.75 2.77 -0.01
C VAL A 131 -5.37 2.92 -1.40
N TRP A 132 -5.80 4.13 -1.76
CA TRP A 132 -6.38 4.37 -3.08
C TRP A 132 -5.36 4.17 -4.21
N GLU A 133 -4.09 4.46 -3.93
CA GLU A 133 -2.99 4.21 -4.86
C GLU A 133 -2.78 2.72 -5.03
N LEU A 134 -2.88 1.95 -3.94
CA LEU A 134 -2.79 0.50 -3.98
C LEU A 134 -3.90 -0.16 -4.81
N LEU A 135 -5.15 0.24 -4.57
CA LEU A 135 -6.29 -0.30 -5.33
C LEU A 135 -6.16 0.00 -6.83
N LYS A 136 -5.68 1.21 -7.16
CA LYS A 136 -5.42 1.61 -8.54
C LYS A 136 -4.25 0.84 -9.15
N ALA A 137 -3.16 0.69 -8.41
CA ALA A 137 -1.97 -0.03 -8.84
C ALA A 137 -2.25 -1.51 -9.11
N LYS A 138 -3.19 -2.14 -8.39
CA LYS A 138 -3.59 -3.53 -8.63
C LYS A 138 -4.09 -3.79 -10.06
N SER A 139 -4.60 -2.78 -10.76
CA SER A 139 -5.01 -2.94 -12.16
C SER A 139 -3.86 -2.86 -13.17
N CYS A 140 -2.68 -2.44 -12.71
CA CYS A 140 -1.47 -2.30 -13.52
C CYS A 140 -0.47 -3.44 -13.31
N LEU A 141 -0.62 -4.21 -12.23
CA LEU A 141 0.17 -5.39 -11.87
C LEU A 141 -0.50 -6.65 -12.44
#